data_AF-T1AYB9-F1
#
_entry.id   AF-T1AYB9-F1
#
_cell.length_a   1.000
_cell.length_b   1.000
_cell.length_c   1.000
_cell.angle_alpha   90.00
_cell.angle_beta   90.00
_cell.angle_gamma   90.00
#
_symmetry.space_group_name_H-M   'P 1'
#
loop_
_entity.id
_entity.type
_entity.pdbx_description
1 polymer ?
#
loop_
_entity_poly.entity_id
_entity_poly.type
_entity_poly.pdbx_seq_one_letter_code
_entity_poly.pdbx_strand_id
1 'polypeptide(L)'
;GLFSMGISIRSGRFWIGQIEIPTSEVAKAFNVNRRTVYETLRQVESNHAIATVMAHVASDVDCTQVAPLIGNEVIEIQVSTGLFQKVFVEFNQFISSRSLYVTEMISRTDGKKKSFIR
;
A
#
# COMPACT_ATOMS: atom_id res chain seq x y z
N GLY A 1 -8.26 6.02 -8.02
CA GLY A 1 -7.90 5.84 -9.44
C GLY A 1 -6.77 4.84 -9.54
N LEU A 2 -6.55 4.18 -10.69
CA LEU A 2 -5.60 3.05 -10.84
C LEU A 2 -4.21 3.27 -10.19
N PHE A 3 -3.73 4.51 -10.10
CA PHE A 3 -2.46 4.88 -9.47
C PHE A 3 -2.39 4.66 -7.96
N SER A 4 -3.54 4.51 -7.27
CA SER A 4 -3.57 4.06 -5.87
C SER A 4 -3.14 2.60 -5.72
N MET A 5 -3.00 1.86 -6.84
CA MET A 5 -2.54 0.48 -6.86
C MET A 5 -1.00 0.33 -6.85
N GLY A 6 -0.28 1.43 -6.62
CA GLY A 6 1.18 1.45 -6.70
C GLY A 6 1.66 1.43 -8.15
N ILE A 7 2.66 2.25 -8.45
CA ILE A 7 3.29 2.28 -9.77
C ILE A 7 4.71 1.79 -9.60
N SER A 8 5.05 0.70 -10.28
CA SER A 8 6.44 0.24 -10.38
C SER A 8 7.09 0.76 -11.66
N ILE A 9 8.41 0.89 -11.64
CA ILE A 9 9.23 1.25 -12.81
C ILE A 9 10.13 0.06 -13.13
N ARG A 10 10.04 -0.45 -14.36
CA ARG A 10 10.86 -1.57 -14.84
C ARG A 10 11.31 -1.29 -16.26
N SER A 11 12.63 -1.25 -16.46
CA SER A 11 13.25 -1.07 -17.78
C SER A 11 12.72 0.16 -18.53
N GLY A 12 12.66 1.30 -17.84
CA GLY A 12 12.25 2.57 -18.42
C GLY A 12 10.74 2.73 -18.64
N ARG A 13 9.92 1.84 -18.07
CA ARG A 13 8.46 1.81 -18.26
C ARG A 13 7.71 1.72 -16.94
N PHE A 14 6.49 2.24 -16.91
CA PHE A 14 5.60 2.20 -15.74
C PHE A 14 4.70 0.98 -15.77
N TRP A 15 4.45 0.40 -14.60
CA TRP A 15 3.67 -0.82 -14.45
C TRP A 15 2.72 -0.74 -13.26
N ILE A 16 1.49 -1.22 -13.44
CA ILE A 16 0.54 -1.52 -12.37
C ILE A 16 0.31 -3.03 -12.40
N GLY A 17 0.86 -3.74 -11.42
CA GLY A 17 0.92 -5.21 -11.44
C GLY A 17 1.68 -5.73 -12.67
N GLN A 18 0.94 -6.30 -13.62
CA GLN A 18 1.46 -6.85 -14.89
C GLN A 18 1.08 -6.01 -16.12
N ILE A 19 0.44 -4.86 -15.92
CA ILE A 19 -0.04 -4.00 -16.99
C ILE A 19 0.93 -2.84 -17.16
N GLU A 20 1.49 -2.70 -18.37
CA GLU A 20 2.30 -1.55 -18.75
C GLU A 20 1.40 -0.32 -18.92
N ILE A 21 1.80 0.81 -18.35
CA ILE A 21 1.07 2.08 -18.42
C ILE A 21 1.85 3.07 -19.29
N PRO A 22 1.22 3.68 -20.31
CA PRO A 22 1.86 4.69 -21.12
C PRO A 22 2.26 5.93 -20.30
N THR A 23 3.44 6.49 -20.59
CA THR A 23 3.94 7.72 -19.97
C THR A 23 2.97 8.90 -20.09
N SER A 24 2.16 8.96 -21.16
CA SER A 24 1.12 9.98 -21.34
C SER A 24 0.00 9.88 -20.31
N GLU A 25 -0.42 8.68 -19.95
CA GLU A 25 -1.45 8.46 -18.93
C GLU A 25 -0.92 8.78 -17.54
N VAL A 26 0.35 8.46 -17.26
CA VAL A 26 1.02 8.88 -16.02
C VAL A 26 1.09 10.41 -15.94
N ALA A 27 1.53 11.08 -17.00
CA ALA A 27 1.60 12.54 -17.03
C ALA A 27 0.22 13.20 -16.79
N LYS A 28 -0.82 12.68 -17.45
CA LYS A 28 -2.20 13.14 -17.29
C LYS A 28 -2.71 12.95 -15.87
N ALA A 29 -2.45 11.79 -15.26
CA ALA A 29 -2.94 11.44 -13.94
C ALA A 29 -2.32 12.29 -12.82
N PHE A 30 -1.03 12.60 -12.93
CA PHE A 30 -0.34 13.48 -11.99
C PHE A 30 -0.47 14.96 -12.34
N ASN A 31 -1.17 15.30 -13.43
CA ASN A 31 -1.33 16.66 -13.94
C ASN A 31 0.03 17.37 -14.17
N VAL A 32 0.97 16.65 -14.79
CA VAL A 32 2.33 17.14 -15.09
C VAL A 32 2.67 17.04 -16.57
N ASN A 33 3.73 17.73 -16.99
CA ASN A 33 4.23 17.62 -18.35
C ASN A 33 4.88 16.23 -18.58
N ARG A 34 4.68 15.65 -19.78
CA ARG A 34 5.33 14.40 -20.20
C ARG A 34 6.86 14.43 -20.03
N ARG A 35 7.50 15.57 -20.25
CA ARG A 35 8.95 15.77 -20.06
C ARG A 35 9.38 15.51 -18.62
N THR A 36 8.63 16.02 -17.65
CA THR A 36 8.89 15.79 -16.22
C THR A 36 8.88 14.30 -15.91
N VAL A 37 7.90 13.56 -16.44
CA VAL A 37 7.80 12.10 -16.24
C VAL A 37 9.01 11.37 -16.85
N TYR A 38 9.45 11.75 -18.05
CA TYR A 38 10.65 11.18 -18.67
C TYR A 38 11.93 11.47 -17.88
N GLU A 39 12.07 12.68 -17.36
CA GLU A 39 13.22 13.06 -16.53
C GLU A 39 13.25 12.25 -15.22
N THR A 40 12.09 12.06 -14.57
CA THR A 40 11.98 11.20 -13.38
C THR A 40 12.33 9.75 -13.69
N LEU A 41 11.86 9.21 -14.81
CA LEU A 41 12.20 7.86 -15.28
C LEU A 41 13.72 7.68 -15.44
N ARG A 42 14.38 8.65 -16.08
CA ARG A 42 15.85 8.65 -16.23
C ARG A 42 16.56 8.71 -14.89
N GLN A 43 16.09 9.53 -13.94
CA GLN A 43 16.68 9.64 -12.61
C GLN A 43 16.58 8.32 -11.84
N VAL A 44 15.41 7.67 -11.87
CA VAL A 44 15.19 6.36 -11.23
C VAL A 44 16.13 5.30 -11.82
N GLU A 45 16.18 5.19 -13.15
CA GLU A 45 17.00 4.18 -13.85
C GLU A 45 18.51 4.45 -13.72
N SER A 46 18.93 5.71 -13.57
CA SER A 46 20.34 6.07 -13.41
C SER A 46 20.96 5.59 -12.09
N ASN A 47 20.14 5.23 -11.10
CA ASN A 47 20.59 4.76 -9.80
C ASN A 47 20.06 3.34 -9.55
N HIS A 48 20.96 2.36 -9.55
CA HIS A 48 20.62 0.95 -9.37
C HIS A 48 19.81 0.68 -8.09
N ALA A 49 20.12 1.34 -6.97
CA ALA A 49 19.39 1.16 -5.72
C ALA A 49 17.95 1.65 -5.84
N ILE A 50 17.75 2.83 -6.45
CA ILE A 50 16.41 3.40 -6.66
C ILE A 50 15.62 2.56 -7.65
N ALA A 51 16.23 2.15 -8.77
CA ALA A 51 15.61 1.27 -9.75
C ALA A 51 15.15 -0.06 -9.12
N THR A 52 15.99 -0.66 -8.26
CA THR A 52 15.65 -1.90 -7.54
C THR A 52 14.44 -1.71 -6.63
N VAL A 53 14.38 -0.61 -5.87
CA VAL A 53 13.23 -0.30 -5.02
C VAL A 53 11.97 -0.09 -5.87
N MET A 54 12.07 0.74 -6.92
CA MET A 54 10.93 1.08 -7.77
C MET A 54 10.38 -0.10 -8.57
N ALA A 55 11.19 -1.11 -8.89
CA ALA A 55 10.74 -2.32 -9.58
C ALA A 55 9.76 -3.17 -8.73
N HIS A 56 9.83 -3.04 -7.40
CA HIS A 56 9.06 -3.83 -6.44
C HIS A 56 7.93 -3.04 -5.76
N VAL A 57 7.70 -1.78 -6.13
CA VAL A 57 6.59 -0.99 -5.60
C VAL A 57 5.26 -1.62 -6.05
N ALA A 58 4.44 -2.00 -5.09
CA ALA A 58 3.08 -2.49 -5.28
C ALA A 58 2.16 -1.88 -4.21
N SER A 59 0.89 -1.73 -4.51
CA SER A 59 -0.11 -1.52 -3.46
C SER A 59 -0.60 -2.84 -2.90
N ASP A 60 -1.02 -2.78 -1.65
CA ASP A 60 -1.94 -3.76 -1.11
C ASP A 60 -3.39 -3.40 -1.44
N VAL A 61 -4.26 -4.41 -1.53
CA VAL A 61 -5.70 -4.16 -1.74
C VAL A 61 -6.30 -3.66 -0.43
N ASP A 62 -7.04 -2.55 -0.49
CA ASP A 62 -7.82 -2.09 0.66
C ASP A 62 -9.22 -2.71 0.61
N CYS A 63 -9.39 -3.82 1.33
CA CYS A 63 -10.65 -4.54 1.41
C CYS A 63 -11.67 -3.89 2.37
N THR A 64 -11.34 -2.80 3.07
CA THR A 64 -12.21 -2.21 4.10
C THR A 64 -13.57 -1.76 3.57
N GLN A 65 -13.63 -1.30 2.31
CA GLN A 65 -14.89 -0.91 1.67
C GLN A 65 -15.69 -2.10 1.12
N VAL A 66 -15.03 -3.23 0.86
CA VAL A 66 -15.65 -4.42 0.30
C VAL A 66 -16.15 -5.36 1.40
N ALA A 67 -15.45 -5.43 2.54
CA ALA A 67 -15.79 -6.29 3.66
C ALA A 67 -17.27 -6.18 4.11
N PRO A 68 -17.85 -4.96 4.29
CA PRO A 68 -19.28 -4.84 4.64
C PRO A 68 -20.23 -5.40 3.57
N LEU A 69 -19.85 -5.35 2.29
CA LEU A 69 -20.68 -5.84 1.19
C LEU A 69 -20.75 -7.37 1.15
N ILE A 70 -19.78 -8.05 1.75
CA ILE A 70 -19.72 -9.53 1.83
C ILE A 70 -20.10 -10.06 3.22
N GLY A 71 -20.69 -9.22 4.07
CA GLY A 71 -21.16 -9.59 5.41
C GLY A 71 -20.08 -9.61 6.49
N ASN A 72 -18.90 -9.03 6.22
CA ASN A 72 -17.82 -8.89 7.20
C ASN A 72 -17.85 -7.50 7.83
N GLU A 73 -17.47 -7.42 9.11
CA GLU A 73 -17.23 -6.15 9.79
C GLU A 73 -15.75 -5.75 9.70
N VAL A 74 -15.47 -4.45 9.80
CA VAL A 74 -14.11 -3.89 9.81
C VAL A 74 -13.89 -3.20 11.15
N ILE A 75 -12.83 -3.55 11.85
CA ILE A 75 -12.50 -3.00 13.17
C ILE A 75 -11.18 -2.26 13.06
N GLU A 76 -11.17 -0.93 13.18
CA GLU A 76 -9.93 -0.16 13.24
C GLU A 76 -9.52 0.11 14.70
N ILE A 77 -8.33 -0.35 15.09
CA ILE A 77 -7.73 -0.10 16.39
C ILE A 77 -6.56 0.86 16.22
N GLN A 78 -6.64 2.06 16.82
CA GLN A 78 -5.51 2.99 16.87
C GLN A 78 -4.65 2.71 18.09
N VAL A 79 -3.35 2.54 17.87
CA VAL A 79 -2.38 2.18 18.91
C VAL A 79 -1.31 3.25 19.05
N SER A 80 -1.09 3.67 20.29
CA SER A 80 0.00 4.59 20.65
C SER A 80 1.36 3.97 20.38
N THR A 81 2.34 4.82 20.06
CA THR A 81 3.72 4.40 19.81
C THR A 81 4.26 3.53 20.95
N GLY A 82 4.92 2.42 20.60
CA GLY A 82 5.53 1.50 21.56
C GLY A 82 4.58 0.49 22.20
N LEU A 83 3.26 0.64 22.05
CA LEU A 83 2.27 -0.30 22.62
C LEU A 83 1.79 -1.37 21.63
N PHE A 84 2.20 -1.29 20.37
CA PHE A 84 1.73 -2.18 19.31
C PHE A 84 1.83 -3.67 19.69
N GLN A 85 3.00 -4.13 20.14
CA GLN A 85 3.22 -5.54 20.49
C GLN A 85 2.28 -6.00 21.61
N LYS A 86 2.06 -5.17 22.62
CA LYS A 86 1.17 -5.49 23.74
C LYS A 86 -0.29 -5.57 23.27
N VAL A 87 -0.76 -4.55 22.56
CA VAL A 87 -2.15 -4.50 22.05
C VAL A 87 -2.41 -5.66 21.09
N PHE A 88 -1.46 -5.97 20.21
CA PHE A 88 -1.60 -7.09 19.27
C PHE A 88 -1.76 -8.44 19.99
N VAL A 89 -0.98 -8.69 21.05
CA VAL A 89 -1.10 -9.93 21.85
C VAL A 89 -2.44 -9.98 22.59
N GLU A 90 -2.82 -8.91 23.29
CA GLU A 90 -4.08 -8.85 24.04
C GLU A 90 -5.30 -9.00 23.11
N PHE A 91 -5.26 -8.38 21.93
CA PHE A 91 -6.32 -8.49 20.94
C PHE A 91 -6.44 -9.92 20.38
N ASN A 92 -5.33 -10.58 20.04
CA ASN A 92 -5.36 -11.96 19.58
C ASN A 92 -5.87 -12.93 20.67
N GLN A 93 -5.52 -12.70 21.94
CA GLN A 93 -6.08 -13.47 23.06
C GLN A 93 -7.59 -13.25 23.18
N PHE A 94 -8.06 -12.00 23.05
CA PHE A 94 -9.48 -11.65 23.05
C PHE A 94 -10.25 -12.38 21.95
N ILE A 95 -9.75 -12.37 20.72
CA ILE A 95 -10.34 -13.07 19.56
C ILE A 95 -10.42 -14.57 19.83
N SER A 96 -9.28 -15.15 20.22
CA SER A 96 -9.15 -16.60 20.45
C SER A 96 -10.09 -17.09 21.55
N SER A 97 -10.25 -16.31 22.63
CA SER A 97 -11.14 -16.66 23.75
C SER A 97 -12.62 -16.73 23.37
N ARG A 98 -13.02 -16.08 22.27
CA ARG A 98 -14.42 -15.94 21.84
C ARG A 98 -14.74 -16.68 20.55
N SER A 99 -13.80 -17.46 20.01
CA SER A 99 -13.95 -18.14 18.71
C SER A 99 -14.38 -17.19 17.59
N LEU A 100 -13.91 -15.93 17.62
CA LEU A 100 -14.21 -14.97 16.57
C LEU A 100 -13.41 -15.34 15.31
N TYR A 101 -14.11 -15.37 14.17
CA TYR A 101 -13.48 -15.62 12.88
C TYR A 101 -12.89 -14.33 12.34
N VAL A 102 -11.58 -14.35 12.05
CA VAL A 102 -10.84 -13.22 11.46
C VAL A 102 -10.39 -13.63 10.07
N THR A 103 -10.88 -12.90 9.06
CA THR A 103 -10.55 -13.16 7.65
C THR A 103 -9.20 -12.57 7.26
N GLU A 104 -8.90 -11.38 7.78
CA GLU A 104 -7.69 -10.63 7.47
C GLU A 104 -7.33 -9.75 8.67
N MET A 105 -6.04 -9.54 8.91
CA MET A 105 -5.55 -8.58 9.88
C MET A 105 -4.41 -7.77 9.26
N ILE A 106 -4.62 -6.49 9.04
CA ILE A 106 -3.64 -5.58 8.43
C ILE A 106 -3.09 -4.66 9.50
N SER A 107 -1.76 -4.62 9.61
CA SER A 107 -1.07 -3.65 10.45
C SER A 107 -0.20 -2.70 9.64
N ARG A 108 -0.25 -1.40 9.96
CA ARG A 108 0.68 -0.41 9.40
C ARG A 108 1.17 0.52 10.50
N THR A 109 2.44 0.91 10.40
CA THR A 109 3.05 1.98 11.21
C THR A 109 3.26 3.18 10.31
N ASP A 110 2.65 4.32 10.64
CA ASP A 110 2.67 5.53 9.79
C ASP A 110 3.98 6.33 9.85
N GLY A 111 4.99 5.84 10.59
CA GLY A 111 6.25 6.55 10.85
C GLY A 111 6.10 7.86 11.62
N LYS A 112 4.87 8.24 12.02
CA LYS A 112 4.48 9.51 12.63
C LYS A 112 3.78 9.38 13.98
N LYS A 113 3.89 8.21 14.64
CA LYS A 113 3.46 7.88 16.01
C LYS A 113 2.15 7.11 16.15
N LYS A 114 1.53 6.63 15.06
CA LYS A 114 0.33 5.79 15.14
C LYS A 114 0.52 4.49 14.38
N SER A 115 0.11 3.40 15.03
CA SER A 115 -0.04 2.10 14.38
C SER A 115 -1.53 1.76 14.38
N PHE A 116 -2.02 1.12 13.32
CA PHE A 116 -3.36 0.57 13.33
C PHE A 116 -3.35 -0.94 13.11
N ILE A 117 -4.38 -1.60 13.65
CA ILE A 117 -4.78 -2.96 13.32
C ILE A 117 -6.17 -2.83 12.72
N ARG A 118 -6.37 -3.39 11.53
CA ARG A 118 -7.66 -3.48 10.84
C ARG A 118 -7.98 -4.92 10.54
#